data_AF-A0AAU9DAL4-F1
#
_entry.id   AF-A0AAU9DAL4-F1
#
_cell.length_a   1.000
_cell.length_b   1.000
_cell.length_c   1.000
_cell.angle_alpha   90.00
_cell.angle_beta   90.00
_cell.angle_gamma   90.00
#
_symmetry.space_group_name_H-M   'P 1'
#
loop_
_entity.id
_entity.type
_entity.pdbx_description
1 polymer ?
#
loop_
_entity_poly.entity_id
_entity_poly.type
_entity_poly.pdbx_seq_one_letter_code
_entity_poly.pdbx_strand_id
1 'polypeptide(L)'
;MFFLVSKIMSESLIADVGRETQTARDTGAGGGSYQERVNKTYALRLTTLTPVCVKSHEEPLSPLADYVVDGCRLRILDRKRFFDFLSEGDRLEKYQELVESVRPQAEGKAEEFYEFLINNSAQLDSMTKSIREFSIPDNLVQIGRHIHSGDQVYLPGSTLKGAVRNALFNSFYSNQSNRNRIKETSKKKKMEVHSPEFIRDSENYSQGQKKGFLSTNASLWGFRDSAFIDQSQLKVIQLNRRRLRPVKEEKDLNGLSVLQEAIKAYSPLYTELTFKVNKLDDRAKEKRVNSYNNIKLKLSCFFSALNRFVIQFIDFQIAHIQVSDLGKYQEQLTRYGHLAKKFQEEGDKRALICLGFGKTQLQNTIGLSVPEDARKRHKYKDPATLFLDTNGEAIGWCVIEEATCDTLNYAEMLESICVDTVDTGTAENMISPSDENKEELVADEGIDLSELHRGAVLNLTVQAFNPRKKPLRIIVKTVQYGKEVLMEVTGVKKGSRYQQGDVIRVSLGARKQTEGALFKQGKLVDS
;
A
#
# COMPACT_ATOMS: atom_id res chain seq x y z
N MET A 1 -20.50 -12.68 -17.99
CA MET A 1 -20.05 -11.81 -19.10
C MET A 1 -18.63 -11.27 -18.87
N PHE A 2 -18.27 -10.76 -17.68
CA PHE A 2 -16.91 -10.32 -17.32
C PHE A 2 -15.80 -11.40 -17.47
N PHE A 3 -16.08 -12.65 -17.10
CA PHE A 3 -15.13 -13.77 -17.29
C PHE A 3 -14.81 -14.06 -18.76
N LEU A 4 -15.74 -13.80 -19.68
CA LEU A 4 -15.57 -14.10 -21.10
C LEU A 4 -14.67 -13.05 -21.78
N VAL A 5 -14.82 -11.77 -21.43
CA VAL A 5 -14.01 -10.67 -21.99
C VAL A 5 -12.56 -10.75 -21.50
N SER A 6 -12.33 -11.09 -20.23
CA SER A 6 -10.98 -11.30 -19.70
C SER A 6 -10.29 -12.51 -20.35
N LYS A 7 -11.03 -13.60 -20.57
CA LYS A 7 -10.52 -14.79 -21.27
C LYS A 7 -10.17 -14.48 -22.73
N ILE A 8 -11.03 -13.78 -23.46
CA ILE A 8 -10.78 -13.39 -24.86
C ILE A 8 -9.57 -12.45 -24.99
N MET A 9 -9.39 -11.47 -24.09
CA MET A 9 -8.19 -10.61 -24.12
C MET A 9 -6.92 -11.36 -23.72
N SER A 10 -7.00 -12.31 -22.78
CA SER A 10 -5.86 -13.18 -22.46
C SER A 10 -5.50 -14.10 -23.63
N GLU A 11 -6.50 -14.65 -24.33
CA GLU A 11 -6.31 -15.52 -25.49
C GLU A 11 -5.81 -14.75 -26.71
N SER A 12 -6.23 -13.51 -26.94
CA SER A 12 -5.69 -12.68 -28.02
C SER A 12 -4.26 -12.22 -27.76
N LEU A 13 -3.94 -11.85 -26.51
CA LEU A 13 -2.57 -11.51 -26.11
C LEU A 13 -1.65 -12.74 -26.17
N ILE A 14 -2.14 -13.91 -25.73
CA ILE A 14 -1.42 -15.19 -25.82
C ILE A 14 -1.26 -15.64 -27.29
N ALA A 15 -2.26 -15.42 -28.16
CA ALA A 15 -2.20 -15.75 -29.58
C ALA A 15 -1.23 -14.85 -30.35
N ASP A 16 -1.13 -13.56 -30.00
CA ASP A 16 -0.12 -12.64 -30.56
C ASP A 16 1.29 -12.93 -30.03
N VAL A 17 1.42 -13.43 -28.80
CA VAL A 17 2.70 -13.86 -28.18
C VAL A 17 3.13 -15.25 -28.67
N GLY A 18 2.19 -16.12 -29.07
CA GLY A 18 2.43 -17.48 -29.56
C GLY A 18 2.94 -17.56 -31.01
N ARG A 19 2.95 -16.45 -31.75
CA ARG A 19 3.67 -16.38 -33.02
C ARG A 19 5.14 -16.13 -32.75
N GLU A 20 5.90 -17.21 -32.61
CA GLU A 20 7.34 -17.17 -32.87
C GLU A 20 7.56 -16.47 -34.22
N THR A 21 8.07 -15.25 -34.19
CA THR A 21 8.51 -14.55 -35.41
C THR A 21 9.83 -15.19 -35.84
N GLN A 22 9.74 -16.37 -36.46
CA GLN A 22 10.82 -16.96 -37.23
C GLN A 22 10.93 -16.22 -38.56
N THR A 23 11.57 -15.05 -38.56
CA THR A 23 12.05 -14.45 -39.81
C THR A 23 13.41 -15.06 -40.15
N ALA A 24 13.41 -16.31 -40.63
CA ALA A 24 14.57 -16.92 -41.24
C ALA A 24 14.68 -16.44 -42.69
N ARG A 25 15.65 -15.56 -42.99
CA ARG A 25 16.11 -15.35 -44.36
C ARG A 25 17.20 -16.38 -44.64
N ASP A 26 16.86 -17.40 -45.42
CA ASP A 26 17.82 -18.35 -45.98
C ASP A 26 18.73 -17.64 -47.00
N THR A 27 19.97 -17.41 -46.60
CA THR A 27 21.08 -17.21 -47.54
C THR A 27 22.16 -18.21 -47.22
N GLY A 28 22.32 -19.17 -48.13
CA GLY A 28 23.16 -20.35 -47.94
C GLY A 28 24.67 -20.10 -47.93
N ALA A 29 25.34 -21.19 -47.50
CA ALA A 29 26.75 -21.52 -47.61
C ALA A 29 27.76 -20.82 -46.67
N GLY A 30 28.21 -21.58 -45.66
CA GLY A 30 29.42 -21.26 -44.89
C GLY A 30 29.45 -21.88 -43.48
N GLY A 31 29.90 -23.13 -43.39
CA GLY A 31 30.04 -23.95 -42.17
C GLY A 31 30.41 -23.24 -40.87
N GLY A 32 29.41 -23.13 -40.00
CA GLY A 32 29.48 -22.80 -38.59
C GLY A 32 28.05 -22.61 -38.14
N SER A 33 27.46 -23.57 -37.41
CA SER A 33 26.06 -23.53 -37.01
C SER A 33 25.81 -22.39 -36.03
N TYR A 34 25.72 -21.17 -36.55
CA TYR A 34 25.38 -19.96 -35.83
C TYR A 34 23.87 -20.03 -35.58
N GLN A 35 23.45 -20.80 -34.57
CA GLN A 35 22.06 -20.73 -34.11
C GLN A 35 21.78 -19.27 -33.77
N GLU A 36 20.87 -18.67 -34.53
CA GLU A 36 20.47 -17.29 -34.37
C GLU A 36 19.85 -17.14 -32.98
N ARG A 37 20.61 -16.55 -32.05
CA ARG A 37 20.15 -16.41 -30.66
C ARG A 37 19.14 -15.27 -30.59
N VAL A 38 17.86 -15.64 -30.59
CA VAL A 38 16.72 -14.72 -30.47
C VAL A 38 16.56 -14.27 -29.01
N ASN A 39 16.10 -13.03 -28.81
CA ASN A 39 15.69 -12.54 -27.49
C ASN A 39 14.59 -13.45 -26.92
N LYS A 40 14.66 -13.76 -25.62
CA LYS A 40 13.62 -14.56 -24.97
C LYS A 40 12.63 -13.64 -24.28
N THR A 41 11.36 -13.68 -24.69
CA THR A 41 10.27 -12.92 -24.05
C THR A 41 9.39 -13.86 -23.25
N TYR A 42 8.96 -13.38 -22.08
CA TYR A 42 8.02 -14.07 -21.20
C TYR A 42 6.80 -13.17 -21.00
N ALA A 43 5.61 -13.69 -21.27
CA ALA A 43 4.37 -13.05 -20.86
C ALA A 43 4.19 -13.23 -19.36
N LEU A 44 3.93 -12.14 -18.65
CA LEU A 44 3.78 -12.11 -17.21
C LEU A 44 2.39 -11.65 -16.82
N ARG A 45 1.84 -12.30 -15.80
CA ARG A 45 0.66 -11.82 -15.08
C ARG A 45 1.10 -11.25 -13.74
N LEU A 46 0.57 -10.08 -13.41
CA LEU A 46 0.71 -9.43 -12.13
C LEU A 46 -0.67 -9.28 -11.51
N THR A 47 -0.92 -9.92 -10.37
CA THR A 47 -2.20 -9.79 -9.66
C THR A 47 -1.99 -8.95 -8.40
N THR A 48 -2.72 -7.85 -8.27
CA THR A 48 -2.67 -7.04 -7.04
C THR A 48 -3.24 -7.85 -5.87
N LEU A 49 -2.62 -7.79 -4.69
CA LEU A 49 -3.16 -8.38 -3.45
C LEU A 49 -3.75 -7.29 -2.57
N THR A 50 -3.16 -6.11 -2.60
CA THR A 50 -3.67 -4.90 -1.96
C THR A 50 -3.75 -3.79 -2.99
N PRO A 51 -4.44 -2.67 -2.70
CA PRO A 51 -4.53 -1.59 -3.65
C PRO A 51 -3.15 -1.09 -4.10
N VAL A 52 -2.95 -0.82 -5.39
CA VAL A 52 -1.65 -0.37 -5.91
C VAL A 52 -1.74 1.06 -6.40
N CYS A 53 -0.89 1.93 -5.86
CA CYS A 53 -0.74 3.30 -6.31
C CYS A 53 0.67 3.55 -6.87
N VAL A 54 0.75 3.97 -8.12
CA VAL A 54 1.93 4.59 -8.71
C VAL A 54 1.53 6.01 -9.11
N LYS A 55 2.10 7.00 -8.43
CA LYS A 55 1.72 8.42 -8.60
C LYS A 55 2.07 8.92 -10.00
N SER A 56 1.11 9.64 -10.59
CA SER A 56 1.33 10.42 -11.81
C SER A 56 2.17 11.68 -11.53
N HIS A 57 2.83 12.19 -12.56
CA HIS A 57 3.44 13.52 -12.54
C HIS A 57 2.44 14.64 -12.82
N GLU A 58 1.21 14.29 -13.22
CA GLU A 58 0.13 15.25 -13.43
C GLU A 58 -0.43 15.82 -12.13
N GLU A 59 -1.18 16.92 -12.26
CA GLU A 59 -1.86 17.56 -11.16
C GLU A 59 -2.90 16.62 -10.51
N PRO A 60 -3.07 16.69 -9.18
CA PRO A 60 -4.11 15.93 -8.48
C PRO A 60 -5.49 16.44 -8.88
N LEU A 61 -6.50 15.60 -8.70
CA LEU A 61 -7.90 15.99 -8.93
C LEU A 61 -8.32 17.00 -7.86
N SER A 62 -8.88 18.12 -8.32
CA SER A 62 -9.38 19.21 -7.49
C SER A 62 -10.82 18.94 -7.02
N PRO A 63 -11.13 19.14 -5.73
CA PRO A 63 -12.50 19.04 -5.20
C PRO A 63 -13.47 20.10 -5.75
N LEU A 64 -12.95 21.15 -6.39
CA LEU A 64 -13.76 22.26 -6.90
C LEU A 64 -13.98 22.20 -8.42
N ALA A 65 -13.41 21.21 -9.12
CA ALA A 65 -13.44 21.22 -10.58
C ALA A 65 -13.45 19.83 -11.23
N ASP A 66 -12.74 18.86 -10.65
CA ASP A 66 -12.49 17.59 -11.33
C ASP A 66 -13.44 16.47 -10.90
N TYR A 67 -14.04 16.58 -9.71
CA TYR A 67 -14.93 15.55 -9.20
C TYR A 67 -16.03 16.07 -8.28
N VAL A 68 -17.03 15.21 -8.09
CA VAL A 68 -18.15 15.38 -7.18
C VAL A 68 -18.32 14.11 -6.36
N VAL A 69 -18.71 14.24 -5.09
CA VAL A 69 -19.04 13.11 -4.23
C VAL A 69 -20.55 12.93 -4.15
N ASP A 70 -21.00 11.72 -4.49
CA ASP A 70 -22.40 11.29 -4.51
C ASP A 70 -22.51 10.00 -3.68
N GLY A 71 -22.72 10.15 -2.37
CA GLY A 71 -22.65 9.05 -1.41
C GLY A 71 -21.27 8.38 -1.38
N CYS A 72 -21.22 7.06 -1.54
CA CYS A 72 -19.97 6.28 -1.58
C CYS A 72 -19.32 6.23 -2.98
N ARG A 73 -19.70 7.14 -3.88
CA ARG A 73 -19.21 7.18 -5.26
C ARG A 73 -18.61 8.54 -5.54
N LEU A 74 -17.49 8.52 -6.25
CA LEU A 74 -16.82 9.72 -6.71
C LEU A 74 -16.99 9.82 -8.22
N ARG A 75 -17.70 10.86 -8.66
CA ARG A 75 -17.98 11.13 -10.08
C ARG A 75 -16.90 12.05 -10.61
N ILE A 76 -16.06 11.54 -11.51
CA ILE A 76 -15.07 12.34 -12.23
C ILE A 76 -15.78 13.10 -13.33
N LEU A 77 -15.62 14.42 -13.38
CA LEU A 77 -16.27 15.27 -14.36
C LEU A 77 -15.52 15.27 -15.70
N ASP A 78 -16.28 15.34 -16.80
CA ASP A 78 -15.74 15.68 -18.10
C ASP A 78 -15.50 17.20 -18.14
N ARG A 79 -14.23 17.59 -18.19
CA ARG A 79 -13.82 18.99 -18.17
C ARG A 79 -14.48 19.80 -19.28
N LYS A 80 -14.62 19.24 -20.48
CA LYS A 80 -15.23 19.96 -21.61
C LYS A 80 -16.70 20.22 -21.32
N ARG A 81 -17.44 19.19 -20.90
CA ARG A 81 -18.86 19.33 -20.55
C ARG A 81 -19.08 20.27 -19.36
N PHE A 82 -18.18 20.26 -18.39
CA PHE A 82 -18.22 21.19 -17.27
C PHE A 82 -17.99 22.64 -17.73
N PHE A 83 -17.03 22.90 -18.62
CA PHE A 83 -16.84 24.24 -19.19
C PHE A 83 -18.03 24.68 -20.04
N ASP A 84 -18.61 23.78 -20.85
CA ASP A 84 -19.82 24.07 -21.62
C ASP A 84 -20.97 24.45 -20.66
N PHE A 85 -21.13 23.72 -19.54
CA PHE A 85 -22.09 24.04 -18.49
C PHE A 85 -21.86 25.43 -17.86
N LEU A 86 -20.60 25.81 -17.60
CA LEU A 86 -20.26 27.12 -17.04
C LEU A 86 -20.48 28.27 -18.03
N SER A 87 -20.42 28.00 -19.34
CA SER A 87 -20.58 29.03 -20.38
C SER A 87 -22.02 29.54 -20.54
N GLU A 88 -22.98 28.88 -19.90
CA GLU A 88 -24.39 29.24 -19.96
C GLU A 88 -24.78 30.24 -18.84
N GLY A 89 -25.33 31.39 -19.22
CA GLY A 89 -25.88 32.36 -18.26
C GLY A 89 -24.80 33.06 -17.44
N ASP A 90 -25.03 33.17 -16.13
CA ASP A 90 -24.14 33.81 -15.14
C ASP A 90 -23.36 32.78 -14.28
N ARG A 91 -23.27 31.52 -14.76
CA ARG A 91 -22.69 30.41 -13.99
C ARG A 91 -21.18 30.53 -13.83
N LEU A 92 -20.49 31.11 -14.80
CA LEU A 92 -19.05 31.31 -14.74
C LEU A 92 -18.67 32.30 -13.63
N GLU A 93 -19.38 33.42 -13.53
CA GLU A 93 -19.18 34.43 -12.50
C GLU A 93 -19.47 33.84 -11.11
N LYS A 94 -20.57 33.12 -10.94
CA LYS A 94 -20.90 32.41 -9.69
C LYS A 94 -19.85 31.37 -9.30
N TYR A 95 -19.30 30.65 -10.28
CA TYR A 95 -18.23 29.70 -10.04
C TYR A 95 -16.94 30.40 -9.60
N GLN A 96 -16.61 31.54 -10.20
CA GLN A 96 -15.47 32.35 -9.78
C GLN A 96 -15.63 32.83 -8.33
N GLU A 97 -16.82 33.34 -7.96
CA GLU A 97 -17.14 33.74 -6.59
C GLU A 97 -16.97 32.58 -5.60
N LEU A 98 -17.45 31.38 -5.94
CA LEU A 98 -17.25 30.17 -5.14
C LEU A 98 -15.76 29.92 -4.92
N VAL A 99 -14.96 29.84 -6.00
CA VAL A 99 -13.53 29.54 -5.92
C VAL A 99 -12.76 30.57 -5.10
N GLU A 100 -13.12 31.86 -5.21
CA GLU A 100 -12.50 32.94 -4.44
C GLU A 100 -12.91 32.91 -2.96
N SER A 101 -14.13 32.47 -2.64
CA SER A 101 -14.62 32.36 -1.26
C SER A 101 -14.03 31.17 -0.50
N VAL A 102 -13.72 30.07 -1.19
CA VAL A 102 -13.24 28.83 -0.59
C VAL A 102 -11.76 28.95 -0.19
N ARG A 103 -11.48 28.96 1.11
CA ARG A 103 -10.08 28.94 1.59
C ARG A 103 -9.39 27.65 1.15
N PRO A 104 -8.12 27.67 0.70
CA PRO A 104 -7.37 26.48 0.28
C PRO A 104 -7.34 25.31 1.29
N GLN A 105 -7.51 25.58 2.58
CA GLN A 105 -7.52 24.56 3.65
C GLN A 105 -8.89 24.40 4.36
N ALA A 106 -9.97 24.99 3.84
CA ALA A 106 -11.30 24.76 4.42
C ALA A 106 -11.75 23.31 4.21
N GLU A 107 -12.41 22.75 5.22
CA GLU A 107 -13.19 21.51 5.10
C GLU A 107 -14.50 21.81 4.34
N GLY A 108 -15.13 20.80 3.73
CA GLY A 108 -16.45 20.97 3.10
C GLY A 108 -16.44 21.42 1.63
N LYS A 109 -15.27 21.50 0.99
CA LYS A 109 -15.16 22.06 -0.38
C LYS A 109 -15.92 21.28 -1.44
N ALA A 110 -15.85 19.96 -1.36
CA ALA A 110 -16.50 19.10 -2.33
C ALA A 110 -18.02 19.20 -2.19
N GLU A 111 -18.51 19.40 -0.97
CA GLU A 111 -19.91 19.65 -0.63
C GLU A 111 -20.36 21.01 -1.18
N GLU A 112 -19.59 22.08 -0.95
CA GLU A 112 -19.89 23.41 -1.51
C GLU A 112 -19.91 23.40 -3.05
N PHE A 113 -18.97 22.69 -3.67
CA PHE A 113 -18.96 22.51 -5.13
C PHE A 113 -20.16 21.70 -5.62
N TYR A 114 -20.55 20.65 -4.91
CA TYR A 114 -21.75 19.90 -5.22
C TYR A 114 -23.00 20.77 -5.14
N GLU A 115 -23.16 21.56 -4.07
CA GLU A 115 -24.27 22.49 -3.90
C GLU A 115 -24.31 23.52 -5.03
N PHE A 116 -23.16 24.06 -5.44
CA PHE A 116 -23.08 24.95 -6.60
C PHE A 116 -23.65 24.30 -7.87
N LEU A 117 -23.28 23.06 -8.17
CA LEU A 117 -23.79 22.35 -9.35
C LEU A 117 -25.30 22.15 -9.28
N ILE A 118 -25.83 21.71 -8.14
CA ILE A 118 -27.27 21.46 -7.96
C ILE A 118 -28.07 22.77 -8.04
N ASN A 119 -27.63 23.83 -7.37
CA ASN A 119 -28.29 25.14 -7.35
C ASN A 119 -28.34 25.79 -8.74
N ASN A 120 -27.41 25.42 -9.62
CA ASN A 120 -27.36 25.89 -11.01
C ASN A 120 -27.93 24.86 -12.01
N SER A 121 -28.74 23.90 -11.53
CA SER A 121 -29.46 22.91 -12.34
C SER A 121 -28.57 22.03 -13.22
N ALA A 122 -27.37 21.69 -12.73
CA ALA A 122 -26.46 20.81 -13.44
C ALA A 122 -27.00 19.38 -13.55
N GLN A 123 -26.91 18.79 -14.74
CA GLN A 123 -27.20 17.38 -14.95
C GLN A 123 -25.94 16.55 -14.74
N LEU A 124 -25.72 16.05 -13.52
CA LEU A 124 -24.47 15.38 -13.15
C LEU A 124 -24.15 14.15 -14.01
N ASP A 125 -25.15 13.35 -14.37
CA ASP A 125 -24.96 12.17 -15.22
C ASP A 125 -24.42 12.55 -16.61
N SER A 126 -24.89 13.68 -17.18
CA SER A 126 -24.41 14.12 -18.49
C SER A 126 -22.99 14.70 -18.42
N MET A 127 -22.54 15.20 -17.26
CA MET A 127 -21.18 15.71 -17.08
C MET A 127 -20.20 14.66 -16.53
N THR A 128 -20.69 13.51 -16.08
CA THR A 128 -19.84 12.47 -15.48
C THR A 128 -19.06 11.74 -16.57
N LYS A 129 -17.73 11.82 -16.51
CA LYS A 129 -16.80 11.06 -17.35
C LYS A 129 -16.66 9.62 -16.89
N SER A 130 -16.51 9.43 -15.58
CA SER A 130 -16.34 8.10 -14.98
C SER A 130 -16.67 8.11 -13.50
N ILE A 131 -16.90 6.94 -12.93
CA ILE A 131 -17.21 6.77 -11.51
C ILE A 131 -16.10 5.96 -10.85
N ARG A 132 -15.72 6.34 -9.64
CA ARG A 132 -14.80 5.60 -8.77
C ARG A 132 -15.51 5.18 -7.50
N GLU A 133 -15.21 3.98 -7.05
CA GLU A 133 -15.52 3.58 -5.68
C GLU A 133 -14.68 4.40 -4.71
N PHE A 134 -15.31 4.76 -3.60
CA PHE A 134 -14.72 5.63 -2.62
C PHE A 134 -15.14 5.23 -1.20
N SER A 135 -14.17 5.11 -0.31
CA SER A 135 -14.41 4.91 1.12
C SER A 135 -14.29 6.26 1.81
N ILE A 136 -15.37 6.70 2.44
CA ILE A 136 -15.59 8.06 2.98
C ILE A 136 -14.43 8.48 3.91
N PRO A 137 -13.61 9.47 3.54
CA PRO A 137 -12.73 10.18 4.44
C PRO A 137 -13.49 11.38 5.03
N ASP A 138 -13.10 11.79 6.24
CA ASP A 138 -13.71 12.92 6.96
C ASP A 138 -13.48 14.29 6.28
N ASN A 139 -12.55 14.39 5.32
CA ASN A 139 -12.24 15.64 4.63
C ASN A 139 -11.76 15.40 3.19
N LEU A 140 -12.55 15.87 2.22
CA LEU A 140 -12.31 15.69 0.79
C LEU A 140 -11.33 16.71 0.25
N VAL A 141 -10.05 16.38 0.40
CA VAL A 141 -8.93 17.12 -0.18
C VAL A 141 -8.62 16.65 -1.60
N GLN A 142 -7.61 17.27 -2.21
CA GLN A 142 -7.07 16.85 -3.50
C GLN A 142 -6.76 15.35 -3.56
N ILE A 143 -7.13 14.72 -4.68
CA ILE A 143 -6.89 13.28 -4.89
C ILE A 143 -5.71 13.10 -5.83
N GLY A 144 -4.64 12.48 -5.32
CA GLY A 144 -3.51 12.11 -6.16
C GLY A 144 -3.93 11.12 -7.24
N ARG A 145 -3.48 11.33 -8.48
CA ARG A 145 -3.82 10.46 -9.62
C ARG A 145 -2.85 9.28 -9.73
N HIS A 146 -3.36 8.14 -10.17
CA HIS A 146 -2.52 7.04 -10.64
C HIS A 146 -1.89 7.41 -11.98
N ILE A 147 -0.73 6.86 -12.31
CA ILE A 147 -0.09 7.07 -13.61
C ILE A 147 -0.97 6.59 -14.76
N HIS A 148 -1.02 7.38 -15.82
CA HIS A 148 -1.86 7.14 -16.98
C HIS A 148 -1.23 7.71 -18.24
N SER A 149 -1.74 7.29 -19.39
CA SER A 149 -1.45 7.86 -20.70
C SER A 149 -2.79 8.23 -21.33
N GLY A 150 -3.04 9.54 -21.50
CA GLY A 150 -4.39 10.03 -21.80
C GLY A 150 -5.37 9.62 -20.69
N ASP A 151 -6.44 8.93 -21.02
CA ASP A 151 -7.44 8.48 -20.03
C ASP A 151 -7.24 7.02 -19.58
N GLN A 152 -6.13 6.40 -19.98
CA GLN A 152 -5.88 4.99 -19.75
C GLN A 152 -4.82 4.79 -18.68
N VAL A 153 -5.19 4.09 -17.62
CA VAL A 153 -4.29 3.76 -16.51
C VAL A 153 -3.49 2.53 -16.87
N TYR A 154 -2.21 2.50 -16.51
CA TYR A 154 -1.32 1.35 -16.71
C TYR A 154 -0.28 1.30 -15.59
N LEU A 155 0.42 0.18 -15.48
CA LEU A 155 1.59 0.05 -14.63
C LEU A 155 2.86 0.19 -15.49
N PRO A 156 3.73 1.17 -15.20
CA PRO A 156 4.95 1.35 -15.96
C PRO A 156 5.92 0.18 -15.79
N GLY A 157 6.51 -0.28 -16.89
CA GLY A 157 7.56 -1.30 -16.89
C GLY A 157 8.79 -0.85 -16.10
N SER A 158 9.04 0.47 -16.02
CA SER A 158 10.08 1.05 -15.17
C SER A 158 9.87 0.79 -13.67
N THR A 159 8.62 0.74 -13.21
CA THR A 159 8.26 0.44 -11.81
C THR A 159 8.62 -0.99 -11.46
N LEU A 160 8.22 -1.93 -12.32
CA LEU A 160 8.57 -3.35 -12.19
C LEU A 160 10.09 -3.54 -12.25
N LYS A 161 10.73 -2.97 -13.28
CA LYS A 161 12.18 -3.01 -13.46
C LYS A 161 12.92 -2.51 -12.22
N GLY A 162 12.48 -1.42 -11.61
CA GLY A 162 13.08 -0.88 -10.39
C GLY A 162 13.00 -1.86 -9.21
N ALA A 163 11.84 -2.47 -8.99
CA ALA A 163 11.64 -3.43 -7.90
C ALA A 163 12.51 -4.68 -8.08
N VAL A 164 12.53 -5.27 -9.28
CA VAL A 164 13.35 -6.46 -9.53
C VAL A 164 14.85 -6.13 -9.54
N ARG A 165 15.24 -4.96 -10.04
CA ARG A 165 16.62 -4.45 -9.97
C ARG A 165 17.12 -4.43 -8.52
N ASN A 166 16.31 -3.91 -7.60
CA ASN A 166 16.67 -3.83 -6.19
C ASN A 166 16.78 -5.20 -5.55
N ALA A 167 15.85 -6.12 -5.83
CA ALA A 167 15.92 -7.49 -5.32
C ALA A 167 17.17 -8.24 -5.79
N LEU A 168 17.52 -8.13 -7.08
CA LEU A 168 18.74 -8.72 -7.61
C LEU A 168 20.01 -8.10 -7.01
N PHE A 169 20.04 -6.78 -6.90
CA PHE A 169 21.20 -6.10 -6.34
C PHE A 169 21.36 -6.39 -4.85
N ASN A 170 20.26 -6.48 -4.10
CA ASN A 170 20.27 -6.96 -2.72
C ASN A 170 20.85 -8.39 -2.65
N SER A 171 20.34 -9.33 -3.46
CA SER A 171 20.85 -10.71 -3.50
C SER A 171 22.35 -10.76 -3.85
N PHE A 172 22.79 -9.94 -4.81
CA PHE A 172 24.19 -9.79 -5.18
C PHE A 172 25.04 -9.26 -4.02
N TYR A 173 24.61 -8.15 -3.40
CA TYR A 173 25.35 -7.45 -2.37
C TYR A 173 25.38 -8.24 -1.05
N SER A 174 24.32 -9.00 -0.75
CA SER A 174 24.23 -9.86 0.44
C SER A 174 25.24 -11.02 0.42
N ASN A 175 25.80 -11.39 -0.73
CA ASN A 175 26.84 -12.42 -0.84
C ASN A 175 28.24 -11.88 -0.45
N GLN A 176 28.84 -12.45 0.60
CA GLN A 176 30.16 -12.05 1.10
C GLN A 176 31.29 -12.16 0.04
N SER A 177 31.25 -13.20 -0.81
CA SER A 177 32.26 -13.37 -1.86
C SER A 177 32.22 -12.22 -2.88
N ASN A 178 31.02 -11.75 -3.23
CA ASN A 178 30.87 -10.59 -4.09
C ASN A 178 31.42 -9.32 -3.42
N ARG A 179 31.10 -9.09 -2.14
CA ARG A 179 31.65 -7.94 -1.39
C ARG A 179 33.18 -7.97 -1.34
N ASN A 180 33.77 -9.13 -1.09
CA ASN A 180 35.23 -9.28 -1.06
C ASN A 180 35.85 -8.95 -2.43
N ARG A 181 35.27 -9.47 -3.52
CA ARG A 181 35.73 -9.16 -4.89
C ARG A 181 35.65 -7.67 -5.21
N ILE A 182 34.58 -6.99 -4.80
CA ILE A 182 34.43 -5.53 -4.97
C ILE A 182 35.53 -4.79 -4.19
N LYS A 183 35.80 -5.22 -2.96
CA LYS A 183 36.85 -4.62 -2.11
C LYS A 183 38.24 -4.79 -2.72
N GLU A 184 38.55 -5.97 -3.24
CA GLU A 184 39.84 -6.30 -3.88
C GLU A 184 40.11 -5.50 -5.15
N THR A 185 39.04 -5.25 -5.93
CA THR A 185 39.13 -4.58 -7.24
C THR A 185 38.92 -3.07 -7.17
N SER A 186 38.36 -2.55 -6.07
CA SER A 186 38.21 -1.11 -5.89
C SER A 186 39.58 -0.44 -5.82
N LYS A 187 39.75 0.65 -6.57
CA LYS A 187 40.99 1.45 -6.57
C LYS A 187 41.29 2.05 -5.19
N LYS A 188 40.28 2.16 -4.33
CA LYS A 188 40.38 2.66 -2.97
C LYS A 188 40.57 1.49 -2.01
N LYS A 189 41.80 0.97 -1.91
CA LYS A 189 42.15 -0.21 -1.07
C LYS A 189 41.76 -0.12 0.41
N LYS A 190 41.42 1.07 0.92
CA LYS A 190 41.02 1.34 2.31
C LYS A 190 39.54 1.68 2.49
N MET A 191 38.67 1.29 1.55
CA MET A 191 37.25 1.58 1.69
C MET A 191 36.61 0.68 2.76
N GLU A 192 35.88 1.31 3.68
CA GLU A 192 35.08 0.61 4.67
C GLU A 192 33.89 -0.08 3.98
N VAL A 193 33.68 -1.36 4.30
CA VAL A 193 32.54 -2.10 3.76
C VAL A 193 31.26 -1.48 4.32
N HIS A 194 30.24 -1.32 3.48
CA HIS A 194 28.97 -0.65 3.80
C HIS A 194 29.02 0.89 3.90
N SER A 195 30.17 1.52 3.65
CA SER A 195 30.20 2.97 3.47
C SER A 195 29.38 3.37 2.22
N PRO A 196 28.82 4.59 2.18
CA PRO A 196 28.09 5.07 1.00
C PRO A 196 28.91 4.95 -0.30
N GLU A 197 30.23 5.19 -0.23
CA GLU A 197 31.14 5.01 -1.34
C GLU A 197 31.24 3.54 -1.75
N PHE A 198 31.30 2.61 -0.81
CA PHE A 198 31.40 1.18 -1.09
C PHE A 198 30.14 0.64 -1.74
N ILE A 199 28.98 1.09 -1.27
CA ILE A 199 27.70 0.76 -1.86
C ILE A 199 27.62 1.30 -3.29
N ARG A 200 27.99 2.56 -3.49
CA ARG A 200 28.02 3.17 -4.83
C ARG A 200 29.00 2.45 -5.75
N ASP A 201 30.17 2.06 -5.25
CA ASP A 201 31.15 1.26 -6.01
C ASP A 201 30.60 -0.14 -6.32
N SER A 202 29.81 -0.73 -5.41
CA SER A 202 29.16 -2.03 -5.61
C SER A 202 28.05 -1.97 -6.67
N GLU A 203 27.25 -0.90 -6.68
CA GLU A 203 26.29 -0.63 -7.76
C GLU A 203 27.01 -0.45 -9.10
N ASN A 204 28.20 0.16 -9.02
CA ASN A 204 29.11 0.42 -10.12
C ASN A 204 30.09 -0.73 -10.42
N TYR A 205 29.92 -1.89 -9.79
CA TYR A 205 30.85 -3.00 -9.95
C TYR A 205 30.59 -3.81 -11.22
N SER A 206 31.54 -3.81 -12.14
CA SER A 206 31.62 -4.77 -13.24
C SER A 206 33.06 -5.21 -13.39
N GLN A 207 33.28 -6.52 -13.60
CA GLN A 207 34.60 -7.12 -13.81
C GLN A 207 35.32 -6.43 -14.99
N GLY A 208 36.07 -5.37 -14.71
CA GLY A 208 36.98 -4.71 -15.64
C GLY A 208 36.49 -3.47 -16.42
N GLN A 209 35.32 -2.88 -16.16
CA GLN A 209 34.91 -1.62 -16.83
C GLN A 209 34.21 -0.59 -15.93
N LYS A 210 34.28 0.69 -16.36
CA LYS A 210 33.65 1.88 -15.74
C LYS A 210 32.09 1.89 -15.75
N LYS A 211 31.43 0.75 -15.98
CA LYS A 211 29.97 0.63 -16.08
C LYS A 211 29.50 -0.47 -15.13
N GLY A 212 28.74 -0.11 -14.11
CA GLY A 212 28.35 -1.00 -13.01
C GLY A 212 27.47 -2.20 -13.24
N PHE A 213 27.32 -2.99 -12.17
CA PHE A 213 26.39 -4.12 -12.03
C PHE A 213 25.01 -3.71 -12.52
N LEU A 214 24.53 -2.56 -12.06
CA LEU A 214 23.22 -2.05 -12.44
C LEU A 214 23.17 -1.60 -13.90
N SER A 215 24.19 -0.91 -14.40
CA SER A 215 24.21 -0.39 -15.78
C SER A 215 24.37 -1.50 -16.84
N THR A 216 25.06 -2.59 -16.48
CA THR A 216 25.31 -3.72 -17.38
C THR A 216 24.16 -4.72 -17.31
N ASN A 217 23.73 -5.11 -16.10
CA ASN A 217 22.64 -6.08 -15.95
C ASN A 217 21.28 -5.50 -16.32
N ALA A 218 20.91 -4.31 -15.82
CA ALA A 218 19.58 -3.74 -16.10
C ALA A 218 19.34 -3.46 -17.59
N SER A 219 20.37 -3.43 -18.43
CA SER A 219 20.23 -3.24 -19.87
C SER A 219 19.83 -4.52 -20.62
N LEU A 220 20.07 -5.69 -20.03
CA LEU A 220 19.89 -7.01 -20.65
C LEU A 220 18.47 -7.55 -20.51
N TRP A 221 17.59 -6.79 -19.86
CA TRP A 221 16.21 -7.14 -19.64
C TRP A 221 15.35 -5.88 -19.68
N GLY A 222 14.21 -6.02 -20.32
CA GLY A 222 13.21 -4.97 -20.48
C GLY A 222 11.88 -5.47 -19.97
N PHE A 223 11.22 -4.64 -19.17
CA PHE A 223 9.81 -4.78 -18.90
C PHE A 223 9.07 -3.83 -19.84
N ARG A 224 8.04 -4.32 -20.52
CA ARG A 224 7.06 -3.45 -21.15
C ARG A 224 6.18 -2.81 -20.09
N ASP A 225 5.57 -1.69 -20.44
CA ASP A 225 4.42 -1.20 -19.69
C ASP A 225 3.31 -2.26 -19.70
N SER A 226 2.50 -2.31 -18.65
CA SER A 226 1.37 -3.24 -18.64
C SER A 226 0.34 -2.86 -19.70
N ALA A 227 -0.53 -3.81 -20.02
CA ALA A 227 -1.80 -3.49 -20.67
C ALA A 227 -2.56 -2.41 -19.88
N PHE A 228 -3.40 -1.65 -20.59
CA PHE A 228 -4.27 -0.66 -19.96
C PHE A 228 -5.29 -1.33 -19.04
N ILE A 229 -5.56 -0.65 -17.95
CA ILE A 229 -6.41 -1.09 -16.85
C ILE A 229 -7.78 -0.46 -17.05
N ASP A 230 -8.82 -1.28 -16.91
CA ASP A 230 -10.19 -0.80 -16.97
C ASP A 230 -10.45 0.19 -15.83
N GLN A 231 -11.10 1.31 -16.12
CA GLN A 231 -11.34 2.35 -15.12
C GLN A 231 -12.21 1.86 -13.94
N SER A 232 -13.03 0.83 -14.13
CA SER A 232 -13.80 0.18 -13.05
C SER A 232 -12.92 -0.56 -12.03
N GLN A 233 -11.67 -0.86 -12.39
CA GLN A 233 -10.67 -1.42 -11.48
C GLN A 233 -9.95 -0.36 -10.66
N LEU A 234 -10.30 0.92 -10.79
CA LEU A 234 -9.77 2.00 -9.99
C LEU A 234 -10.70 2.31 -8.82
N LYS A 235 -10.11 2.65 -7.69
CA LYS A 235 -10.80 3.21 -6.53
C LYS A 235 -9.97 4.34 -5.94
N VAL A 236 -10.62 5.20 -5.15
CA VAL A 236 -9.92 6.20 -4.35
C VAL A 236 -9.82 5.66 -2.92
N ILE A 237 -8.60 5.70 -2.37
CA ILE A 237 -8.31 5.27 -1.00
C ILE A 237 -7.68 6.40 -0.21
N GLN A 238 -7.97 6.43 1.09
CA GLN A 238 -7.23 7.24 2.04
C GLN A 238 -6.00 6.47 2.53
N LEU A 239 -4.85 7.12 2.46
CA LEU A 239 -3.57 6.59 2.92
C LEU A 239 -3.11 7.33 4.17
N ASN A 240 -2.90 6.58 5.23
CA ASN A 240 -2.40 7.05 6.50
C ASN A 240 -0.90 6.75 6.60
N ARG A 241 -0.11 7.78 6.82
CA ARG A 241 1.34 7.66 6.93
C ARG A 241 1.72 7.19 8.32
N ARG A 242 2.39 6.03 8.43
CA ARG A 242 2.89 5.50 9.70
C ARG A 242 4.40 5.27 9.68
N ARG A 243 5.02 5.26 10.85
CA ARG A 243 6.41 4.83 11.04
C ARG A 243 6.43 3.55 11.84
N LEU A 244 7.31 2.62 11.48
CA LEU A 244 7.54 1.41 12.27
C LEU A 244 8.04 1.72 13.68
N ARG A 245 8.97 2.67 13.78
CA ARG A 245 9.55 3.13 15.04
C ARG A 245 9.09 4.58 15.29
N PRO A 246 8.14 4.82 16.21
CA PRO A 246 7.75 6.17 16.55
C PRO A 246 8.93 6.91 17.20
N VAL A 247 9.10 8.19 16.87
CA VAL A 247 10.07 9.07 17.53
C VAL A 247 9.30 9.87 18.57
N LYS A 248 9.78 9.89 19.83
CA LYS A 248 9.08 10.48 21.00
C LYS A 248 8.58 11.92 20.80
N GLU A 249 9.20 12.68 19.89
CA GLU A 249 8.93 14.11 19.68
C GLU A 249 8.09 14.41 18.43
N GLU A 250 7.71 13.40 17.66
CA GLU A 250 7.07 13.61 16.38
C GLU A 250 5.55 13.77 16.54
N LYS A 251 5.03 14.94 16.16
CA LYS A 251 3.59 15.18 16.02
C LYS A 251 2.99 14.05 15.20
N ASP A 252 1.81 13.61 15.64
CA ASP A 252 1.11 12.48 15.07
C ASP A 252 1.03 12.58 13.54
N LEU A 253 1.74 11.68 12.84
CA LEU A 253 1.69 11.59 11.37
C LEU A 253 0.30 11.18 10.87
N ASN A 254 -0.58 10.72 11.78
CA ASN A 254 -1.97 10.39 11.46
C ASN A 254 -2.75 11.58 10.91
N GLY A 255 -2.34 12.81 11.21
CA GLY A 255 -2.93 14.01 10.62
C GLY A 255 -2.55 14.26 9.16
N LEU A 256 -1.64 13.48 8.57
CA LEU A 256 -1.20 13.60 7.17
C LEU A 256 -1.78 12.48 6.31
N SER A 257 -3.10 12.34 6.34
CA SER A 257 -3.79 11.46 5.41
C SER A 257 -3.75 12.04 3.99
N VAL A 258 -3.65 11.16 2.99
CA VAL A 258 -3.63 11.55 1.58
C VAL A 258 -4.63 10.71 0.81
N LEU A 259 -5.46 11.35 -0.02
CA LEU A 259 -6.35 10.64 -0.94
C LEU A 259 -5.63 10.32 -2.24
N GLN A 260 -5.81 9.11 -2.74
CA GLN A 260 -5.05 8.63 -3.88
C GLN A 260 -5.86 7.63 -4.71
N GLU A 261 -5.85 7.78 -6.03
CA GLU A 261 -6.33 6.77 -6.95
C GLU A 261 -5.39 5.55 -6.91
N ALA A 262 -5.99 4.37 -6.76
CA ALA A 262 -5.30 3.10 -6.71
C ALA A 262 -6.04 2.04 -7.54
N ILE A 263 -5.27 1.12 -8.12
CA ILE A 263 -5.80 -0.11 -8.70
C ILE A 263 -6.34 -0.96 -7.54
N LYS A 264 -7.55 -1.51 -7.68
CA LYS A 264 -8.20 -2.36 -6.68
C LYS A 264 -7.34 -3.60 -6.37
N ALA A 265 -7.57 -4.20 -5.21
CA ALA A 265 -7.01 -5.52 -4.89
C ALA A 265 -7.57 -6.58 -5.86
N TYR A 266 -6.83 -7.68 -6.02
CA TYR A 266 -7.17 -8.83 -6.86
C TYR A 266 -7.42 -8.49 -8.33
N SER A 267 -6.87 -7.38 -8.82
CA SER A 267 -6.94 -6.97 -10.21
C SER A 267 -5.77 -7.60 -10.98
N PRO A 268 -6.02 -8.36 -12.06
CA PRO A 268 -4.97 -8.88 -12.90
C PRO A 268 -4.47 -7.83 -13.89
N LEU A 269 -3.16 -7.75 -14.08
CA LEU A 269 -2.47 -6.95 -15.07
C LEU A 269 -1.54 -7.86 -15.89
N TYR A 270 -1.37 -7.54 -17.16
CA TYR A 270 -0.52 -8.30 -18.07
C TYR A 270 0.62 -7.43 -18.58
N THR A 271 1.83 -7.99 -18.65
CA THR A 271 3.04 -7.31 -19.12
C THR A 271 4.00 -8.32 -19.74
N GLU A 272 5.13 -7.86 -20.27
CA GLU A 272 6.17 -8.70 -20.87
C GLU A 272 7.54 -8.42 -20.25
N LEU A 273 8.30 -9.49 -20.05
CA LEU A 273 9.72 -9.44 -19.71
C LEU A 273 10.53 -10.01 -20.86
N THR A 274 11.35 -9.19 -21.50
CA THR A 274 12.28 -9.61 -22.56
C THR A 274 13.70 -9.65 -22.05
N PHE A 275 14.35 -10.80 -22.17
CA PHE A 275 15.79 -10.98 -22.05
C PHE A 275 16.47 -10.74 -23.39
N LYS A 276 17.34 -9.74 -23.41
CA LYS A 276 18.11 -9.37 -24.60
C LYS A 276 19.32 -10.27 -24.70
N VAL A 277 19.44 -10.98 -25.82
CA VAL A 277 20.65 -11.73 -26.16
C VAL A 277 21.52 -10.84 -27.04
N ASN A 278 22.49 -10.15 -26.45
CA ASN A 278 23.35 -9.23 -27.20
C ASN A 278 24.58 -9.95 -27.80
N LYS A 279 24.78 -9.82 -29.13
CA LYS A 279 26.02 -10.21 -29.84
C LYS A 279 27.25 -9.40 -29.34
N LEU A 280 27.06 -8.17 -28.86
CA LEU A 280 28.11 -7.34 -28.24
C LEU A 280 28.62 -7.91 -26.90
N ASP A 281 27.81 -8.72 -26.23
CA ASP A 281 28.16 -9.34 -24.96
C ASP A 281 29.20 -10.46 -25.19
N ASP A 282 29.21 -11.10 -26.37
CA ASP A 282 30.20 -12.14 -26.71
C ASP A 282 31.64 -11.61 -26.83
N ARG A 283 31.86 -10.39 -27.36
CA ARG A 283 33.21 -9.76 -27.34
C ARG A 283 33.71 -9.42 -25.92
N ALA A 284 32.81 -9.39 -24.95
CA ALA A 284 33.13 -9.20 -23.54
C ALA A 284 33.20 -10.53 -22.75
N LYS A 285 32.67 -11.64 -23.30
CA LYS A 285 32.44 -12.91 -22.59
C LYS A 285 33.68 -13.75 -22.33
N GLU A 286 34.79 -13.60 -23.06
CA GLU A 286 36.02 -14.29 -22.68
C GLU A 286 36.57 -13.82 -21.32
N LYS A 287 36.09 -12.68 -20.78
CA LYS A 287 36.58 -12.12 -19.51
C LYS A 287 35.51 -11.68 -18.51
N ARG A 288 34.21 -11.74 -18.82
CA ARG A 288 33.13 -11.22 -17.95
C ARG A 288 32.17 -12.31 -17.51
N VAL A 289 32.50 -12.97 -16.40
CA VAL A 289 31.58 -13.86 -15.69
C VAL A 289 30.67 -13.00 -14.84
N ASN A 290 29.56 -12.55 -15.41
CA ASN A 290 28.52 -11.88 -14.63
C ASN A 290 27.57 -12.94 -14.06
N SER A 291 27.35 -12.88 -12.75
CA SER A 291 26.49 -13.82 -12.02
C SER A 291 25.06 -13.91 -12.58
N TYR A 292 24.63 -12.87 -13.32
CA TYR A 292 23.33 -12.79 -13.98
C TYR A 292 23.42 -12.55 -15.51
N ASN A 293 24.51 -12.91 -16.20
CA ASN A 293 24.55 -12.92 -17.69
C ASN A 293 24.77 -14.30 -18.29
N ASN A 294 24.80 -15.35 -17.47
CA ASN A 294 24.80 -16.68 -18.04
C ASN A 294 23.47 -16.89 -18.76
N ILE A 295 23.54 -17.24 -20.04
CA ILE A 295 22.45 -17.57 -21.01
C ILE A 295 21.41 -18.57 -20.45
N LYS A 296 21.60 -19.06 -19.22
CA LYS A 296 20.72 -19.94 -18.46
C LYS A 296 19.84 -19.22 -17.43
N LEU A 297 19.71 -17.89 -17.45
CA LEU A 297 18.77 -17.20 -16.55
C LEU A 297 17.33 -17.61 -16.84
N LYS A 298 16.83 -18.46 -15.95
CA LYS A 298 15.44 -18.87 -15.91
C LYS A 298 14.65 -17.78 -15.20
N LEU A 299 13.38 -17.65 -15.58
CA LEU A 299 12.43 -16.77 -14.90
C LEU A 299 12.39 -17.06 -13.38
N SER A 300 12.51 -18.33 -12.99
CA SER A 300 12.57 -18.74 -11.59
C SER A 300 13.73 -18.11 -10.79
N CYS A 301 14.86 -17.77 -11.43
CA CYS A 301 15.94 -17.06 -10.74
C CYS A 301 15.53 -15.63 -10.33
N PHE A 302 14.70 -14.97 -11.14
CA PHE A 302 14.15 -13.64 -10.81
C PHE A 302 13.15 -13.74 -9.67
N PHE A 303 12.23 -14.71 -9.78
CA PHE A 303 11.23 -14.94 -8.75
C PHE A 303 11.87 -15.33 -7.42
N SER A 304 12.90 -16.19 -7.44
CA SER A 304 13.69 -16.54 -6.25
C SER A 304 14.37 -15.34 -5.59
N ALA A 305 14.91 -14.42 -6.38
CA ALA A 305 15.53 -13.21 -5.84
C ALA A 305 14.48 -12.27 -5.22
N LEU A 306 13.31 -12.13 -5.85
CA LEU A 306 12.19 -11.36 -5.33
C LEU A 306 11.66 -11.94 -4.01
N ASN A 307 11.35 -13.24 -3.98
CA ASN A 307 10.84 -13.91 -2.79
C ASN A 307 11.82 -13.80 -1.61
N ARG A 308 13.12 -14.05 -1.83
CA ARG A 308 14.13 -13.88 -0.78
C ARG A 308 14.21 -12.45 -0.26
N PHE A 309 14.18 -11.47 -1.16
CA PHE A 309 14.22 -10.06 -0.79
C PHE A 309 12.99 -9.64 0.01
N VAL A 310 11.80 -10.09 -0.40
CA VAL A 310 10.54 -9.81 0.27
C VAL A 310 10.46 -10.48 1.63
N ILE A 311 10.90 -11.73 1.78
CA ILE A 311 10.96 -12.40 3.09
C ILE A 311 11.86 -11.62 4.05
N GLN A 312 13.07 -11.26 3.61
CA GLN A 312 13.98 -10.44 4.43
C GLN A 312 13.37 -9.09 4.82
N PHE A 313 12.61 -8.47 3.91
CA PHE A 313 11.89 -7.24 4.20
C PHE A 313 10.80 -7.46 5.24
N ILE A 314 9.96 -8.50 5.07
CA ILE A 314 8.88 -8.84 5.99
C ILE A 314 9.42 -9.14 7.39
N ASP A 315 10.45 -9.98 7.50
CA ASP A 315 11.11 -10.31 8.77
C ASP A 315 11.64 -9.04 9.45
N PHE A 316 12.25 -8.14 8.66
CA PHE A 316 12.68 -6.85 9.17
C PHE A 316 11.49 -6.02 9.67
N GLN A 317 10.38 -5.93 8.92
CA GLN A 317 9.22 -5.15 9.37
C GLN A 317 8.65 -5.69 10.67
N ILE A 318 8.42 -7.01 10.75
CA ILE A 318 7.87 -7.68 11.94
C ILE A 318 8.73 -7.43 13.17
N ALA A 319 10.07 -7.56 13.05
CA ALA A 319 10.99 -7.31 14.15
C ALA A 319 11.02 -5.83 14.64
N HIS A 320 10.44 -4.91 13.87
CA HIS A 320 10.50 -3.47 14.12
C HIS A 320 9.13 -2.81 14.31
N ILE A 321 8.03 -3.55 14.25
CA ILE A 321 6.72 -3.07 14.65
C ILE A 321 6.73 -2.94 16.17
N GLN A 322 6.70 -1.71 16.66
CA GLN A 322 6.63 -1.41 18.10
C GLN A 322 5.28 -0.83 18.53
N VAL A 323 4.37 -0.62 17.58
CA VAL A 323 3.11 0.08 17.84
C VAL A 323 1.99 -0.94 17.96
N SER A 324 1.28 -0.91 19.09
CA SER A 324 0.17 -1.82 19.39
C SER A 324 -1.01 -1.71 18.42
N ASP A 325 -1.13 -0.59 17.69
CA ASP A 325 -2.20 -0.34 16.71
C ASP A 325 -1.92 -0.92 15.31
N LEU A 326 -0.76 -1.58 15.11
CA LEU A 326 -0.38 -2.19 13.83
C LEU A 326 -0.73 -3.69 13.73
N GLY A 327 -1.67 -4.19 14.54
CA GLY A 327 -2.04 -5.62 14.57
C GLY A 327 -2.42 -6.18 13.20
N LYS A 328 -3.29 -5.48 12.46
CA LYS A 328 -3.70 -5.89 11.09
C LYS A 328 -2.54 -5.87 10.09
N TYR A 329 -1.65 -4.88 10.20
CA TYR A 329 -0.44 -4.84 9.36
C TYR A 329 0.49 -6.01 9.66
N GLN A 330 0.70 -6.35 10.94
CA GLN A 330 1.52 -7.49 11.35
C GLN A 330 0.93 -8.83 10.87
N GLU A 331 -0.40 -9.00 10.99
CA GLU A 331 -1.12 -10.16 10.48
C GLU A 331 -0.95 -10.29 8.95
N GLN A 332 -1.12 -9.19 8.22
CA GLN A 332 -0.91 -9.13 6.78
C GLN A 332 0.52 -9.54 6.40
N LEU A 333 1.54 -8.98 7.07
CA LEU A 333 2.93 -9.33 6.83
C LEU A 333 3.21 -10.81 7.09
N THR A 334 2.61 -11.38 8.13
CA THR A 334 2.76 -12.80 8.47
C THR A 334 2.18 -13.69 7.38
N ARG A 335 0.96 -13.41 6.91
CA ARG A 335 0.34 -14.11 5.77
C ARG A 335 1.22 -14.04 4.51
N TYR A 336 1.75 -12.87 4.22
CA TYR A 336 2.61 -12.65 3.05
C TYR A 336 3.98 -13.32 3.17
N GLY A 337 4.53 -13.42 4.38
CA GLY A 337 5.73 -14.19 4.66
C GLY A 337 5.52 -15.68 4.38
N HIS A 338 4.38 -16.25 4.83
CA HIS A 338 4.01 -17.63 4.52
C HIS A 338 3.80 -17.86 3.03
N LEU A 339 3.11 -16.94 2.35
CA LEU A 339 2.89 -17.03 0.90
C LEU A 339 4.21 -17.02 0.11
N ALA A 340 5.14 -16.13 0.45
CA ALA A 340 6.44 -16.06 -0.22
C ALA A 340 7.30 -17.32 0.02
N LYS A 341 7.26 -17.91 1.22
CA LYS A 341 7.92 -19.19 1.52
C LYS A 341 7.32 -20.34 0.72
N LYS A 342 5.98 -20.41 0.64
CA LYS A 342 5.28 -21.40 -0.19
C LYS A 342 5.71 -21.30 -1.66
N PHE A 343 5.85 -20.09 -2.21
CA PHE A 343 6.33 -19.93 -3.58
C PHE A 343 7.77 -20.43 -3.79
N GLN A 344 8.65 -20.34 -2.79
CA GLN A 344 9.99 -20.91 -2.86
C GLN A 344 9.93 -22.45 -2.87
N GLU A 345 9.09 -23.05 -2.04
CA GLU A 345 8.88 -24.50 -1.97
C GLU A 345 8.31 -25.07 -3.28
N GLU A 346 7.46 -24.29 -3.97
CA GLU A 346 6.91 -24.63 -5.29
C GLU A 346 7.89 -24.39 -6.47
N GLY A 347 9.16 -24.09 -6.17
CA GLY A 347 10.23 -23.92 -7.16
C GLY A 347 10.29 -22.54 -7.79
N ASP A 348 9.82 -21.50 -7.09
CA ASP A 348 9.87 -20.09 -7.52
C ASP A 348 9.24 -19.88 -8.90
N LYS A 349 8.06 -20.48 -9.14
CA LYS A 349 7.24 -20.23 -10.35
C LYS A 349 6.51 -18.89 -10.30
N ARG A 350 6.44 -18.29 -9.12
CA ARG A 350 5.74 -17.04 -8.79
C ARG A 350 6.57 -16.27 -7.77
N ALA A 351 6.35 -14.96 -7.70
CA ALA A 351 6.96 -14.17 -6.65
C ALA A 351 6.02 -13.12 -6.06
N LEU A 352 6.23 -12.85 -4.78
CA LEU A 352 5.62 -11.71 -4.11
C LEU A 352 6.46 -10.45 -4.40
N ILE A 353 5.79 -9.33 -4.65
CA ILE A 353 6.43 -8.04 -4.92
C ILE A 353 5.60 -6.90 -4.32
N CYS A 354 6.26 -5.83 -3.90
CA CYS A 354 5.62 -4.61 -3.42
C CYS A 354 5.98 -3.45 -4.36
N LEU A 355 4.97 -2.69 -4.79
CA LEU A 355 5.09 -1.67 -5.82
C LEU A 355 4.56 -0.31 -5.34
N GLY A 356 5.00 0.74 -6.04
CA GLY A 356 4.46 2.08 -5.84
C GLY A 356 4.61 2.61 -4.41
N PHE A 357 3.53 3.19 -3.88
CA PHE A 357 3.48 3.80 -2.53
C PHE A 357 3.63 2.80 -1.40
N GLY A 358 3.33 1.53 -1.63
CA GLY A 358 3.54 0.47 -0.63
C GLY A 358 5.01 0.29 -0.25
N LYS A 359 5.92 0.68 -1.15
CA LYS A 359 7.36 0.51 -0.93
C LYS A 359 7.87 1.47 0.12
N THR A 360 8.57 0.92 1.11
CA THR A 360 9.37 1.73 2.04
C THR A 360 10.69 2.15 1.40
N GLN A 361 11.42 3.05 2.05
CA GLN A 361 12.80 3.39 1.67
C GLN A 361 13.70 2.15 1.61
N LEU A 362 13.46 1.15 2.46
CA LEU A 362 14.26 -0.08 2.53
C LEU A 362 14.09 -0.96 1.29
N GLN A 363 12.90 -1.00 0.68
CA GLN A 363 12.68 -1.72 -0.58
C GLN A 363 13.21 -0.96 -1.80
N ASN A 364 13.34 0.37 -1.68
CA ASN A 364 13.89 1.24 -2.72
C ASN A 364 15.43 1.34 -2.67
N THR A 365 16.08 0.74 -1.66
CA THR A 365 17.53 0.84 -1.43
C THR A 365 18.11 -0.52 -1.07
N ILE A 366 19.41 -0.59 -0.81
CA ILE A 366 20.03 -1.80 -0.23
C ILE A 366 20.09 -1.81 1.29
N GLY A 367 19.32 -0.94 1.95
CA GLY A 367 19.34 -0.82 3.41
C GLY A 367 19.17 -2.16 4.12
N LEU A 368 18.37 -3.08 3.56
CA LEU A 368 18.17 -4.43 4.11
C LEU A 368 19.42 -5.32 4.07
N SER A 369 20.31 -5.14 3.08
CA SER A 369 21.58 -5.91 3.00
C SER A 369 22.71 -5.31 3.85
N VAL A 370 22.48 -4.13 4.44
CA VAL A 370 23.47 -3.46 5.28
C VAL A 370 23.21 -3.83 6.74
N PRO A 371 24.18 -4.41 7.47
CA PRO A 371 24.06 -4.68 8.89
C PRO A 371 23.63 -3.45 9.70
N GLU A 372 22.87 -3.67 10.77
CA GLU A 372 22.27 -2.57 11.55
C GLU A 372 23.32 -1.63 12.16
N ASP A 373 24.44 -2.17 12.64
CA ASP A 373 25.55 -1.39 13.19
C ASP A 373 26.17 -0.48 12.13
N ALA A 374 26.32 -0.97 10.90
CA ALA A 374 26.77 -0.17 9.76
C ALA A 374 25.72 0.89 9.38
N ARG A 375 24.43 0.58 9.47
CA ARG A 375 23.36 1.58 9.23
C ARG A 375 23.39 2.71 10.23
N LYS A 376 23.54 2.39 11.52
CA LYS A 376 23.70 3.37 12.60
C LYS A 376 24.95 4.22 12.39
N ARG A 377 26.10 3.59 12.11
CA ARG A 377 27.40 4.25 11.89
C ARG A 377 27.35 5.28 10.77
N HIS A 378 26.76 4.93 9.63
CA HIS A 378 26.66 5.81 8.47
C HIS A 378 25.40 6.67 8.45
N LYS A 379 24.63 6.68 9.55
CA LYS A 379 23.39 7.45 9.69
C LYS A 379 22.42 7.22 8.53
N TYR A 380 22.33 5.98 8.03
CA TYR A 380 21.23 5.64 7.13
C TYR A 380 19.95 5.88 7.91
N LYS A 381 19.12 6.81 7.43
CA LYS A 381 17.86 7.15 8.08
C LYS A 381 17.03 5.87 8.17
N ASP A 382 16.69 5.47 9.39
CA ASP A 382 15.86 4.31 9.70
C ASP A 382 14.32 4.58 9.78
N PRO A 383 13.72 5.68 9.25
CA PRO A 383 12.26 5.73 9.20
C PRO A 383 11.79 4.93 7.99
N ALA A 384 11.49 3.66 8.21
CA ALA A 384 10.54 2.96 7.36
C ALA A 384 9.17 3.60 7.59
N THR A 385 8.95 4.72 6.89
CA THR A 385 7.61 5.22 6.66
C THR A 385 6.90 4.20 5.77
N LEU A 386 5.71 3.79 6.18
CA LEU A 386 4.80 3.01 5.36
C LEU A 386 3.47 3.75 5.22
N PHE A 387 2.71 3.38 4.19
CA PHE A 387 1.34 3.85 3.99
C PHE A 387 0.39 2.70 4.28
N LEU A 388 -0.53 2.96 5.19
CA LEU A 388 -1.65 2.06 5.50
C LEU A 388 -2.93 2.63 4.92
N ASP A 389 -3.86 1.77 4.53
CA ASP A 389 -5.22 2.20 4.23
C ASP A 389 -6.02 2.46 5.53
N THR A 390 -7.30 2.75 5.39
CA THR A 390 -8.23 2.94 6.53
C THR A 390 -8.46 1.67 7.35
N ASN A 391 -8.17 0.49 6.77
CA ASN A 391 -8.25 -0.77 7.49
C ASN A 391 -6.97 -1.07 8.27
N GLY A 392 -5.92 -0.24 8.17
CA GLY A 392 -4.64 -0.49 8.81
C GLY A 392 -3.77 -1.50 8.06
N GLU A 393 -4.07 -1.76 6.79
CA GLU A 393 -3.32 -2.68 5.93
C GLU A 393 -2.35 -1.94 5.02
N ALA A 394 -1.17 -2.50 4.75
CA ALA A 394 -0.23 -1.89 3.82
C ALA A 394 -0.64 -2.14 2.37
N ILE A 395 -0.44 -1.11 1.55
CA ILE A 395 -0.80 -1.12 0.13
C ILE A 395 0.37 -1.60 -0.76
N GLY A 396 0.13 -1.78 -2.05
CA GLY A 396 1.16 -2.03 -3.07
C GLY A 396 1.60 -3.48 -3.27
N TRP A 397 1.05 -4.44 -2.54
CA TRP A 397 1.43 -5.85 -2.65
C TRP A 397 0.82 -6.51 -3.88
N CYS A 398 1.61 -7.29 -4.61
CA CYS A 398 1.22 -8.01 -5.82
C CYS A 398 1.91 -9.38 -5.89
N VAL A 399 1.31 -10.32 -6.62
CA VAL A 399 1.98 -11.55 -7.09
C VAL A 399 2.33 -11.39 -8.56
N ILE A 400 3.57 -11.72 -8.94
CA ILE A 400 4.03 -11.79 -10.32
C ILE A 400 4.35 -13.23 -10.70
N GLU A 401 3.90 -13.65 -11.88
CA GLU A 401 4.05 -15.01 -12.38
C GLU A 401 4.09 -15.05 -13.91
N GLU A 402 4.48 -16.19 -14.47
CA GLU A 402 4.35 -16.42 -15.91
C GLU A 402 2.86 -16.55 -16.28
N ALA A 403 2.42 -15.92 -17.36
CA ALA A 403 1.01 -15.88 -17.74
C ALA A 403 0.42 -17.27 -18.05
N THR A 404 1.27 -18.26 -18.34
CA THR A 404 0.88 -19.65 -18.56
C THR A 404 0.69 -20.45 -17.28
N CYS A 405 0.98 -19.88 -16.10
CA CYS A 405 0.71 -20.53 -14.82
C CYS A 405 -0.79 -20.56 -14.53
N ASP A 406 -1.24 -21.65 -13.90
CA ASP A 406 -2.62 -21.78 -13.45
C ASP A 406 -3.05 -20.57 -12.61
N THR A 407 -4.25 -20.08 -12.90
CA THR A 407 -4.85 -18.97 -12.16
C THR A 407 -5.23 -19.43 -10.78
N LEU A 408 -4.58 -18.84 -9.77
CA LEU A 408 -4.88 -19.10 -8.38
C LEU A 408 -5.84 -18.03 -7.85
N ASN A 409 -6.78 -18.44 -7.01
CA ASN A 409 -7.58 -17.50 -6.23
C ASN A 409 -6.77 -17.07 -5.00
N TYR A 410 -6.05 -15.95 -5.12
CA TYR A 410 -5.19 -15.47 -4.03
C TYR A 410 -5.98 -15.03 -2.79
N ALA A 411 -7.25 -14.63 -2.93
CA ALA A 411 -8.08 -14.31 -1.77
C ALA A 411 -8.30 -15.56 -0.92
N GLU A 412 -8.80 -16.64 -1.52
CA GLU A 412 -9.00 -17.94 -0.86
C GLU A 412 -7.68 -18.49 -0.29
N MET A 413 -6.57 -18.37 -1.03
CA MET A 413 -5.27 -18.81 -0.54
C MET A 413 -4.84 -18.04 0.71
N LEU A 414 -5.02 -16.72 0.75
CA LEU A 414 -4.66 -15.90 1.91
C LEU A 414 -5.56 -16.18 3.11
N GLU A 415 -6.85 -16.44 2.88
CA GLU A 415 -7.80 -16.86 3.91
C GLU A 415 -7.45 -18.24 4.49
N SER A 416 -6.95 -19.15 3.66
CA SER A 416 -6.51 -20.49 4.11
C SER A 416 -5.24 -20.49 4.96
N ILE A 417 -4.46 -19.40 4.95
CA ILE A 417 -3.28 -19.26 5.79
C ILE A 417 -3.76 -18.88 7.19
N CYS A 418 -3.91 -19.88 8.05
CA CYS A 418 -4.08 -19.66 9.48
C CYS A 418 -2.86 -18.91 10.01
N VAL A 419 -3.10 -17.69 10.50
CA VAL A 419 -2.15 -17.00 11.35
C VAL A 419 -2.49 -17.46 12.75
N ASP A 420 -1.67 -18.34 13.32
CA ASP A 420 -1.75 -18.58 14.76
C ASP A 420 -1.55 -17.20 15.40
N THR A 421 -2.63 -16.64 15.95
CA THR A 421 -2.54 -15.40 16.70
C THR A 421 -1.57 -15.70 17.81
N VAL A 422 -0.36 -15.16 17.69
CA VAL A 422 0.63 -15.20 18.76
C VAL A 422 -0.09 -14.56 19.93
N ASP A 423 -0.48 -15.38 20.89
CA ASP A 423 -1.08 -14.93 22.13
C ASP A 423 -0.03 -14.02 22.74
N THR A 424 -0.18 -12.71 22.53
CA THR A 424 0.73 -11.71 23.08
C THR A 424 0.43 -11.69 24.56
N GLY A 425 0.96 -12.69 25.26
CA GLY A 425 0.92 -12.78 26.70
C GLY A 425 1.28 -11.40 27.22
N THR A 426 0.35 -10.83 27.96
CA THR A 426 0.46 -9.52 28.61
C THR A 426 1.85 -9.39 29.18
N ALA A 427 2.70 -8.60 28.53
CA ALA A 427 3.99 -8.24 29.08
C ALA A 427 3.72 -7.37 30.30
N GLU A 428 3.70 -8.00 31.48
CA GLU A 428 3.66 -7.30 32.75
C GLU A 428 4.89 -6.39 32.87
N ASN A 429 4.64 -5.11 32.68
CA ASN A 429 5.32 -3.95 33.24
C ASN A 429 6.63 -4.20 34.00
N MET A 430 7.76 -3.88 33.36
CA MET A 430 8.84 -3.15 34.03
C MET A 430 8.70 -1.67 33.66
N ILE A 431 7.89 -0.94 34.42
CA ILE A 431 7.84 0.53 34.40
C ILE A 431 8.24 1.03 35.78
N SER A 432 9.29 1.86 35.79
CA SER A 432 9.79 2.63 36.93
C SER A 432 8.76 3.67 37.41
N PRO A 433 8.68 3.96 38.72
CA PRO A 433 7.66 4.85 39.26
C PRO A 433 8.06 6.32 39.14
N SER A 434 7.42 7.05 38.22
CA SER A 434 7.18 8.49 38.36
C SER A 434 6.30 8.99 37.20
N ASP A 435 4.99 9.05 37.44
CA ASP A 435 4.20 10.29 37.34
C ASP A 435 2.72 9.96 37.58
N GLU A 436 2.18 10.56 38.63
CA GLU A 436 0.76 10.54 38.96
C GLU A 436 -0.01 11.24 37.83
N ASN A 437 -0.90 10.53 37.12
CA ASN A 437 -2.15 11.11 36.63
C ASN A 437 -3.15 10.02 36.17
N LYS A 438 -4.39 10.19 36.64
CA LYS A 438 -5.69 9.57 36.28
C LYS A 438 -5.67 8.37 35.29
N GLU A 439 -6.07 7.20 35.78
CA GLU A 439 -6.40 6.05 34.93
C GLU A 439 -7.90 6.11 34.55
N GLU A 440 -8.20 6.00 33.26
CA GLU A 440 -9.54 5.99 32.68
C GLU A 440 -9.89 4.57 32.20
N LEU A 441 -11.13 4.13 32.46
CA LEU A 441 -11.66 2.87 31.93
C LEU A 441 -12.62 3.20 30.79
N VAL A 442 -12.25 2.77 29.57
CA VAL A 442 -13.05 2.92 28.36
C VAL A 442 -13.69 1.57 28.04
N ALA A 443 -15.02 1.53 27.95
CA ALA A 443 -15.74 0.39 27.39
C ALA A 443 -15.80 0.56 25.86
N ASP A 444 -15.21 -0.38 25.12
CA ASP A 444 -15.11 -0.34 23.66
C ASP A 444 -16.16 -1.25 23.02
N GLU A 445 -17.41 -0.78 22.99
CA GLU A 445 -18.45 -1.35 22.13
C GLU A 445 -19.04 -0.20 21.32
N GLY A 446 -18.72 -0.16 20.02
CA GLY A 446 -19.25 0.84 19.09
C GLY A 446 -20.74 0.65 18.87
N ILE A 447 -21.55 1.22 19.76
CA ILE A 447 -23.01 1.12 19.71
C ILE A 447 -23.57 2.36 19.02
N ASP A 448 -24.31 2.14 17.93
CA ASP A 448 -25.02 3.20 17.22
C ASP A 448 -26.30 3.57 17.99
N LEU A 449 -26.33 4.80 18.50
CA LEU A 449 -27.47 5.32 19.26
C LEU A 449 -28.53 5.97 18.38
N SER A 450 -28.31 6.08 17.08
CA SER A 450 -29.27 6.70 16.15
C SER A 450 -30.58 5.91 16.01
N GLU A 451 -30.58 4.62 16.37
CA GLU A 451 -31.75 3.73 16.30
C GLU A 451 -32.55 3.63 17.62
N LEU A 452 -32.08 4.23 18.74
CA LEU A 452 -32.79 4.10 20.02
C LEU A 452 -34.06 4.97 20.09
N HIS A 453 -35.21 4.32 20.17
CA HIS A 453 -36.49 4.98 20.45
C HIS A 453 -36.59 5.53 21.88
N ARG A 454 -37.43 6.54 22.08
CA ARG A 454 -37.71 7.17 23.38
C ARG A 454 -38.17 6.12 24.39
N GLY A 455 -37.35 5.83 25.40
CA GLY A 455 -37.65 4.86 26.47
C GLY A 455 -36.97 3.49 26.33
N ALA A 456 -36.14 3.27 25.31
CA ALA A 456 -35.34 2.06 25.19
C ALA A 456 -34.31 1.97 26.33
N VAL A 457 -34.23 0.78 26.96
CA VAL A 457 -33.23 0.47 27.99
C VAL A 457 -32.12 -0.32 27.34
N LEU A 458 -30.93 0.27 27.27
CA LEU A 458 -29.73 -0.43 26.82
C LEU A 458 -29.09 -1.13 28.02
N ASN A 459 -28.72 -2.41 27.89
CA ASN A 459 -27.97 -3.12 28.92
C ASN A 459 -26.51 -3.22 28.49
N LEU A 460 -25.65 -2.38 29.05
CA LEU A 460 -24.21 -2.46 28.84
C LEU A 460 -23.59 -3.38 29.90
N THR A 461 -22.61 -4.19 29.49
CA THR A 461 -21.76 -4.93 30.43
C THR A 461 -20.37 -4.33 30.38
N VAL A 462 -19.98 -3.62 31.43
CA VAL A 462 -18.65 -3.00 31.51
C VAL A 462 -17.80 -3.79 32.51
N GLN A 463 -16.68 -4.35 32.05
CA GLN A 463 -15.73 -5.05 32.91
C GLN A 463 -14.67 -4.07 33.44
N ALA A 464 -14.68 -3.79 34.74
CA ALA A 464 -13.71 -2.89 35.35
C ALA A 464 -12.39 -3.63 35.66
N PHE A 465 -11.27 -3.10 35.16
CA PHE A 465 -9.93 -3.56 35.52
C PHE A 465 -9.30 -2.59 36.54
N ASN A 466 -8.96 -3.11 37.72
CA ASN A 466 -8.20 -2.44 38.80
C ASN A 466 -8.91 -1.27 39.55
N PRO A 467 -9.89 -1.54 40.43
CA PRO A 467 -10.77 -0.53 41.06
C PRO A 467 -10.18 0.23 42.26
N ARG A 468 -8.85 0.37 42.39
CA ARG A 468 -8.23 0.89 43.63
C ARG A 468 -8.31 2.40 43.85
N LYS A 469 -8.75 3.19 42.86
CA LYS A 469 -8.86 4.67 42.97
C LYS A 469 -10.32 5.13 42.96
N LYS A 470 -10.66 6.06 43.86
CA LYS A 470 -11.98 6.69 43.98
C LYS A 470 -11.94 8.15 43.50
N PRO A 471 -12.96 8.63 42.76
CA PRO A 471 -14.12 7.91 42.21
C PRO A 471 -13.80 7.23 40.86
N LEU A 472 -14.39 6.05 40.63
CA LEU A 472 -14.31 5.34 39.35
C LEU A 472 -15.04 6.16 38.27
N ARG A 473 -14.35 6.54 37.19
CA ARG A 473 -14.97 7.15 36.01
C ARG A 473 -15.19 6.06 34.97
N ILE A 474 -16.45 5.86 34.58
CA ILE A 474 -16.81 4.94 33.51
C ILE A 474 -17.09 5.79 32.27
N ILE A 475 -16.29 5.61 31.23
CA ILE A 475 -16.49 6.25 29.93
C ILE A 475 -16.98 5.19 28.95
N VAL A 476 -18.14 5.44 28.35
CA VAL A 476 -18.71 4.61 27.30
C VAL A 476 -18.45 5.29 25.97
N LYS A 477 -17.86 4.57 25.02
CA LYS A 477 -17.69 5.03 23.65
C LYS A 477 -18.94 4.68 22.86
N THR A 478 -19.53 5.64 22.14
CA THR A 478 -20.76 5.44 21.35
C THR A 478 -20.65 6.11 19.99
N VAL A 479 -21.51 5.73 19.03
CA VAL A 479 -21.62 6.42 17.74
C VAL A 479 -22.96 7.14 17.69
N GLN A 480 -22.92 8.45 17.44
CA GLN A 480 -24.11 9.29 17.30
C GLN A 480 -24.03 10.03 15.96
N TYR A 481 -25.00 9.77 15.07
CA TYR A 481 -25.05 10.34 13.71
C TYR A 481 -23.73 10.16 12.94
N GLY A 482 -23.14 8.96 13.03
CA GLY A 482 -21.87 8.63 12.37
C GLY A 482 -20.62 9.23 13.02
N LYS A 483 -20.72 9.91 14.17
CA LYS A 483 -19.57 10.45 14.92
C LYS A 483 -19.36 9.70 16.23
N GLU A 484 -18.12 9.36 16.55
CA GLU A 484 -17.77 8.79 17.86
C GLU A 484 -17.93 9.85 18.96
N VAL A 485 -18.66 9.50 20.02
CA VAL A 485 -18.89 10.35 21.20
C VAL A 485 -18.55 9.55 22.45
N LEU A 486 -17.66 10.10 23.29
CA LEU A 486 -17.36 9.58 24.62
C LEU A 486 -18.37 10.13 25.62
N MET A 487 -19.05 9.24 26.34
CA MET A 487 -20.01 9.60 27.38
C MET A 487 -19.55 9.13 28.76
N GLU A 488 -19.45 10.06 29.71
CA GLU A 488 -19.19 9.73 31.11
C GLU A 488 -20.50 9.27 31.79
N VAL A 489 -20.50 8.07 32.36
CA VAL A 489 -21.63 7.55 33.12
C VAL A 489 -21.63 8.19 34.51
N THR A 490 -22.60 9.07 34.75
CA THR A 490 -22.79 9.72 36.06
C THR A 490 -23.84 8.99 36.91
N GLY A 491 -23.64 8.92 38.23
CA GLY A 491 -24.59 8.30 39.17
C GLY A 491 -24.12 7.00 39.84
N VAL A 492 -22.87 6.58 39.61
CA VAL A 492 -22.22 5.51 40.37
C VAL A 492 -22.27 5.87 41.86
N LYS A 493 -22.94 5.05 42.69
CA LYS A 493 -23.11 5.34 44.14
C LYS A 493 -21.73 5.60 44.77
N LYS A 494 -21.55 6.80 45.31
CA LYS A 494 -20.30 7.20 45.96
C LYS A 494 -20.09 6.30 47.19
N GLY A 495 -19.13 5.38 47.12
CA GLY A 495 -18.82 4.46 48.21
C GLY A 495 -19.00 2.96 47.89
N SER A 496 -19.60 2.61 46.75
CA SER A 496 -19.68 1.21 46.30
C SER A 496 -18.28 0.63 46.08
N ARG A 497 -18.04 -0.61 46.53
CA ARG A 497 -16.84 -1.39 46.16
C ARG A 497 -17.21 -2.22 44.94
N TYR A 498 -16.48 -2.04 43.85
CA TYR A 498 -16.58 -2.87 42.65
C TYR A 498 -15.42 -3.86 42.64
N GLN A 499 -15.68 -5.10 42.26
CA GLN A 499 -14.65 -6.12 42.02
C GLN A 499 -14.45 -6.31 40.51
N GLN A 500 -13.28 -6.86 40.16
CA GLN A 500 -13.01 -7.25 38.79
C GLN A 500 -13.99 -8.35 38.37
N GLY A 501 -14.72 -8.12 37.27
CA GLY A 501 -15.78 -9.02 36.79
C GLY A 501 -17.21 -8.61 37.16
N ASP A 502 -17.39 -7.55 37.96
CA ASP A 502 -18.73 -7.02 38.22
C ASP A 502 -19.41 -6.51 36.94
N VAL A 503 -20.68 -6.85 36.76
CA VAL A 503 -21.51 -6.40 35.64
C VAL A 503 -22.30 -5.17 36.06
N ILE A 504 -22.05 -4.02 35.41
CA ILE A 504 -22.74 -2.76 35.70
C ILE A 504 -23.80 -2.49 34.64
N ARG A 505 -25.08 -2.62 34.98
CA ARG A 505 -26.18 -2.23 34.09
C ARG A 505 -26.40 -0.71 34.11
N VAL A 506 -26.36 -0.10 32.94
CA VAL A 506 -26.53 1.35 32.75
C VAL A 506 -27.78 1.62 31.91
N SER A 507 -28.84 2.15 32.52
CA SER A 507 -30.01 2.66 31.78
C SER A 507 -29.74 4.07 31.24
N LEU A 508 -30.05 4.31 29.97
CA LEU A 508 -29.93 5.61 29.33
C LEU A 508 -31.33 6.23 29.16
N GLY A 509 -31.61 7.31 29.89
CA GLY A 509 -32.87 8.06 29.77
C GLY A 509 -32.71 9.34 28.94
N ALA A 510 -33.60 9.57 27.97
CA ALA A 510 -33.63 10.81 27.18
C ALA A 510 -34.18 11.99 28.02
N ARG A 511 -33.46 13.12 28.06
CA ARG A 511 -33.96 14.37 28.69
C ARG A 511 -34.73 15.22 27.67
N LYS A 512 -35.66 16.06 28.16
CA LYS A 512 -36.32 17.10 27.34
C LYS A 512 -35.26 18.01 26.71
N GLN A 513 -35.41 18.28 25.41
CA GLN A 513 -34.54 19.14 24.61
C GLN A 513 -34.54 20.58 25.17
N THR A 514 -33.53 20.91 25.95
CA THR A 514 -33.04 22.28 26.16
C THR A 514 -31.53 22.17 26.34
N GLU A 515 -30.79 22.59 25.31
CA GLU A 515 -29.32 22.79 25.23
C GLU A 515 -28.40 21.70 25.77
N GLY A 516 -27.71 21.01 24.85
CA GLY A 516 -26.63 20.05 25.15
C GLY A 516 -27.12 18.75 25.78
N ALA A 517 -27.34 17.71 24.98
CA ALA A 517 -27.81 16.42 25.47
C ALA A 517 -26.77 15.74 26.38
N LEU A 518 -26.88 15.96 27.69
CA LEU A 518 -26.26 15.14 28.72
C LEU A 518 -27.29 14.11 29.18
N PHE A 519 -27.08 12.84 28.82
CA PHE A 519 -27.82 11.71 29.37
C PHE A 519 -27.47 11.57 30.85
N LYS A 520 -28.47 11.52 31.73
CA LYS A 520 -28.25 11.08 33.11
C LYS A 520 -29.22 9.98 33.46
N GLN A 521 -28.65 9.00 34.17
CA GLN A 521 -29.28 8.14 35.18
C GLN A 521 -29.47 6.67 34.78
N GLY A 522 -28.41 5.88 35.00
CA GLY A 522 -28.53 4.43 35.16
C GLY A 522 -29.05 4.10 36.56
N LYS A 523 -30.04 3.20 36.64
CA LYS A 523 -30.55 2.65 37.92
C LYS A 523 -29.99 1.24 38.05
N LEU A 524 -29.31 0.94 39.16
CA LEU A 524 -28.88 -0.43 39.46
C LEU A 524 -30.13 -1.26 39.75
N VAL A 525 -30.27 -2.41 39.08
CA VAL A 525 -31.22 -3.45 39.45
C VAL A 525 -30.39 -4.52 40.12
N ASP A 526 -30.55 -4.69 41.43
CA ASP A 526 -29.89 -5.76 42.18
C ASP A 526 -30.28 -7.12 41.57
N SER A 527 -29.32 -8.03 41.47
CA SER A 527 -29.50 -9.42 41.03
C SER A 527 -30.34 -10.22 42.01
#